data_AF-A0A397U657-F1
#
_entry.id   AF-A0A397U657-F1
#
_cell.length_a   1.000
_cell.length_b   1.000
_cell.length_c   1.000
_cell.angle_alpha   90.00
_cell.angle_beta   90.00
_cell.angle_gamma   90.00
#
_symmetry.space_group_name_H-M   'P 1'
#
loop_
_entity.id
_entity.type
_entity.pdbx_description
1 polymer ?
#
loop_
_entity_poly.entity_id
_entity_poly.type
_entity_poly.pdbx_seq_one_letter_code
_entity_poly.pdbx_strand_id
1 'polypeptide(L)'
;MAQEKDFYSKVCVAGSIKFVVDEASEEDVILTENDKFSCNVATILVRDKEVVAVNLKLLPNKCKVYIAKNDSWSEKDHEYVNKIKEILINVSKDAPMTYEEAYARTDMKNLVMTVMKYCVKKFRYRLDKLKKDVTGNEEKIYIQSFLDFAKTKIRGNIFKIQIVISRVCCEYYRMAKNEKDIPKKFLRHIKKVGSYCGSLRDITNCVRQQSTKSLFLV
;
A
#
# COMPACT_ATOMS: atom_id res chain seq x y z
N MET A 1 -22.21 14.11 -25.71
CA MET A 1 -20.89 13.60 -26.15
C MET A 1 -20.59 12.37 -25.33
N ALA A 2 -20.29 11.26 -26.00
CA ALA A 2 -20.48 9.91 -25.50
C ALA A 2 -19.75 9.62 -24.17
N GLN A 3 -20.53 9.28 -23.14
CA GLN A 3 -20.06 8.57 -21.96
C GLN A 3 -19.69 7.15 -22.40
N GLU A 4 -18.39 6.89 -22.52
CA GLU A 4 -17.88 5.55 -22.78
C GLU A 4 -18.07 4.70 -21.52
N LYS A 5 -19.25 4.06 -21.46
CA LYS A 5 -19.61 2.98 -20.55
C LYS A 5 -18.96 1.69 -21.04
N ASP A 6 -17.66 1.51 -20.80
CA ASP A 6 -17.04 0.19 -20.88
C ASP A 6 -16.69 -0.29 -19.48
N PHE A 7 -17.70 -0.89 -18.87
CA PHE A 7 -17.56 -1.79 -17.73
C PHE A 7 -16.64 -2.94 -18.18
N TYR A 8 -15.34 -2.84 -17.87
CA TYR A 8 -14.41 -3.93 -18.06
C TYR A 8 -14.93 -5.19 -17.35
N SER A 9 -14.87 -6.30 -18.08
CA SER A 9 -15.50 -7.58 -17.76
C SER A 9 -15.31 -7.99 -16.29
N LYS A 10 -16.32 -8.69 -15.75
CA LYS A 10 -16.28 -9.32 -14.42
C LYS A 10 -15.01 -10.14 -14.14
N VAL A 11 -14.24 -10.50 -15.17
CA VAL A 11 -12.99 -11.28 -15.09
C VAL A 11 -11.75 -10.39 -14.89
N CYS A 12 -11.65 -9.21 -15.51
CA CYS A 12 -10.50 -8.30 -15.31
C CYS A 12 -10.62 -7.50 -13.99
N VAL A 13 -11.84 -7.30 -13.51
CA VAL A 13 -12.09 -6.70 -12.19
C VAL A 13 -11.59 -7.62 -11.06
N ALA A 14 -11.65 -8.95 -11.25
CA ALA A 14 -11.27 -9.91 -10.22
C ALA A 14 -9.75 -10.02 -9.97
N GLY A 15 -8.90 -9.69 -10.95
CA GLY A 15 -7.44 -9.75 -10.80
C GLY A 15 -6.85 -8.53 -10.07
N SER A 16 -7.43 -7.35 -10.28
CA SER A 16 -6.93 -6.07 -9.74
C SER A 16 -7.71 -5.58 -8.52
N ILE A 17 -8.96 -6.03 -8.36
CA ILE A 17 -9.76 -5.80 -7.15
C ILE A 17 -9.58 -6.99 -6.22
N LYS A 18 -8.51 -6.96 -5.42
CA LYS A 18 -8.53 -7.69 -4.16
C LYS A 18 -9.65 -7.04 -3.33
N PHE A 19 -10.84 -7.62 -3.35
CA PHE A 19 -11.95 -7.15 -2.53
C PHE A 19 -11.41 -6.99 -1.11
N VAL A 20 -11.29 -5.74 -0.66
CA VAL A 20 -11.09 -5.41 0.76
C VAL A 20 -12.46 -5.47 1.45
N VAL A 21 -13.28 -6.42 1.03
CA VAL A 21 -14.46 -6.90 1.74
C VAL A 21 -13.98 -8.13 2.51
N ASP A 22 -14.60 -8.43 3.65
CA ASP A 22 -14.02 -9.25 4.70
C ASP A 22 -13.73 -10.72 4.34
N GLU A 23 -13.96 -11.14 3.09
CA GLU A 23 -13.58 -12.43 2.50
C GLU A 23 -12.79 -12.20 1.20
N ALA A 24 -11.49 -12.51 1.21
CA ALA A 24 -10.68 -12.60 0.00
C ALA A 24 -10.07 -14.00 -0.02
N SER A 25 -10.19 -14.69 -1.15
CA SER A 25 -9.77 -16.08 -1.36
C SER A 25 -8.30 -16.31 -1.01
N GLU A 26 -8.00 -17.53 -0.57
CA GLU A 26 -6.76 -17.95 0.10
C GLU A 26 -5.57 -18.20 -0.87
N GLU A 27 -5.71 -17.87 -2.14
CA GLU A 27 -4.72 -18.22 -3.17
C GLU A 27 -3.79 -17.04 -3.51
N ASP A 28 -2.48 -17.28 -3.41
CA ASP A 28 -1.45 -16.35 -3.88
C ASP A 28 -1.42 -16.38 -5.42
N VAL A 29 -2.23 -15.52 -6.04
CA VAL A 29 -2.21 -15.31 -7.51
C VAL A 29 -0.86 -14.72 -7.93
N ILE A 30 -0.23 -15.30 -8.96
CA ILE A 30 1.01 -14.78 -9.55
C ILE A 30 0.68 -13.48 -10.29
N LEU A 31 1.00 -12.35 -9.66
CA LEU A 31 0.78 -11.01 -10.23
C LEU A 31 1.94 -10.56 -11.12
N THR A 32 1.63 -9.91 -12.24
CA THR A 32 2.63 -9.21 -13.06
C THR A 32 3.21 -8.02 -12.27
N GLU A 33 4.35 -7.47 -12.72
CA GLU A 33 4.92 -6.26 -12.10
C GLU A 33 3.95 -5.07 -12.16
N ASN A 34 3.18 -4.96 -13.25
CA ASN A 34 2.16 -3.93 -13.41
C ASN A 34 0.99 -4.13 -12.46
N ASP A 35 0.54 -5.37 -12.25
CA ASP A 35 -0.53 -5.66 -11.29
C ASP A 35 -0.08 -5.34 -9.86
N LYS A 36 1.18 -5.65 -9.53
CA LYS A 36 1.79 -5.30 -8.24
C LYS A 36 1.85 -3.79 -8.05
N PHE A 37 2.31 -3.03 -9.05
CA PHE A 37 2.32 -1.57 -8.99
C PHE A 37 0.90 -1.00 -8.84
N SER A 38 -0.07 -1.51 -9.60
CA SER A 38 -1.48 -1.13 -9.51
C SER A 38 -2.03 -1.35 -8.11
N CYS A 39 -1.79 -2.53 -7.52
CA CYS A 39 -2.20 -2.86 -6.15
C CYS A 39 -1.57 -1.92 -5.11
N ASN A 40 -0.31 -1.55 -5.32
CA ASN A 40 0.40 -0.63 -4.43
C ASN A 40 -0.16 0.79 -4.51
N VAL A 41 -0.45 1.27 -5.73
CA VAL A 41 -1.13 2.56 -5.93
C VAL A 41 -2.53 2.51 -5.32
N ALA A 42 -3.31 1.47 -5.57
CA ALA A 42 -4.63 1.30 -4.96
C ALA A 42 -4.57 1.36 -3.43
N THR A 43 -3.58 0.71 -2.81
CA THR A 43 -3.40 0.70 -1.35
C THR A 43 -3.22 2.10 -0.76
N ILE A 44 -2.48 2.99 -1.45
CA ILE A 44 -2.25 4.36 -0.97
C ILE A 44 -3.39 5.33 -1.34
N LEU A 45 -4.35 4.92 -2.18
CA LEU A 45 -5.50 5.74 -2.57
C LEU A 45 -6.77 5.46 -1.76
N VAL A 46 -6.80 4.43 -0.92
CA VAL A 46 -8.02 4.02 -0.19
C VAL A 46 -8.23 4.84 1.09
N ARG A 47 -9.35 5.56 1.18
CA ARG A 47 -9.81 6.18 2.44
C ARG A 47 -10.91 5.36 3.11
N ASP A 48 -11.09 5.57 4.40
CA ASP A 48 -12.26 5.14 5.21
C ASP A 48 -12.89 3.77 4.84
N LYS A 49 -14.10 3.74 4.28
CA LYS A 49 -14.77 2.52 3.80
C LYS A 49 -14.70 2.36 2.28
N GLU A 50 -13.91 3.21 1.62
CA GLU A 50 -13.77 3.18 0.17
C GLU A 50 -13.08 1.89 -0.29
N VAL A 51 -13.41 1.54 -1.52
CA VAL A 51 -12.77 0.54 -2.36
C VAL A 51 -12.27 1.27 -3.60
N VAL A 52 -10.98 1.16 -3.88
CA VAL A 52 -10.34 1.77 -5.04
C VAL A 52 -9.82 0.68 -5.95
N ALA A 53 -10.12 0.79 -7.24
CA ALA A 53 -9.55 -0.03 -8.30
C ALA A 53 -8.59 0.83 -9.11
N VAL A 54 -7.41 0.30 -9.39
CA VAL A 54 -6.40 0.94 -10.24
C VAL A 54 -6.07 -0.01 -11.38
N ASN A 55 -6.12 0.49 -12.60
CA ASN A 55 -5.68 -0.22 -13.79
C ASN A 55 -4.59 0.59 -14.50
N LEU A 56 -3.51 -0.07 -14.89
CA LEU A 56 -2.41 0.53 -15.63
C LEU A 56 -2.42 0.02 -17.05
N LYS A 57 -2.42 0.93 -18.01
CA LYS A 57 -2.20 0.63 -19.42
C LYS A 57 -0.87 1.23 -19.86
N LEU A 58 0.10 0.35 -20.10
CA LEU A 58 1.39 0.73 -20.70
C LEU A 58 1.18 1.02 -22.19
N LEU A 59 1.66 2.17 -22.65
CA LEU A 59 1.77 2.55 -24.05
C LEU A 59 3.25 2.81 -24.35
N PRO A 60 3.70 2.75 -25.62
CA PRO A 60 5.11 2.80 -25.99
C PRO A 60 5.91 3.94 -25.33
N ASN A 61 5.28 5.11 -25.17
CA ASN A 61 5.93 6.29 -24.60
C ASN A 61 5.26 6.79 -23.31
N LYS A 62 4.19 6.17 -22.81
CA LYS A 62 3.45 6.71 -21.65
C LYS A 62 2.70 5.65 -20.87
N CYS A 63 2.46 5.90 -19.59
CA CYS A 63 1.55 5.10 -18.78
C CYS A 63 0.20 5.82 -18.62
N LYS A 64 -0.91 5.11 -18.87
CA LYS A 64 -2.25 5.57 -18.49
C LYS A 64 -2.70 4.86 -17.21
N VAL A 65 -3.01 5.63 -16.18
CA VAL A 65 -3.56 5.13 -14.92
C VAL A 65 -5.06 5.43 -14.89
N TYR A 66 -5.88 4.39 -14.80
CA TYR A 66 -7.32 4.50 -14.57
C TYR A 66 -7.59 4.22 -13.10
N ILE A 67 -8.32 5.13 -12.44
CA ILE A 67 -8.67 5.00 -11.03
C ILE A 67 -10.18 5.07 -10.93
N ALA A 68 -10.77 4.05 -10.32
CA ALA A 68 -12.19 4.03 -9.97
C ALA A 68 -12.32 3.85 -8.46
N LYS A 69 -13.32 4.50 -7.85
CA LYS A 69 -13.67 4.28 -6.45
C LYS A 69 -15.19 4.24 -6.28
N ASN A 70 -15.65 3.59 -5.21
CA ASN A 70 -17.07 3.44 -4.90
C ASN A 70 -17.71 4.65 -4.18
N ASP A 71 -17.01 5.78 -4.14
CA ASP A 71 -17.46 7.03 -3.53
C ASP A 71 -17.26 8.18 -4.53
N SER A 72 -17.91 9.31 -4.28
CA SER A 72 -17.75 10.55 -5.04
C SER A 72 -16.31 11.06 -5.00
N TRP A 73 -15.82 11.55 -6.14
CA TRP A 73 -14.53 12.24 -6.23
C TRP A 73 -14.67 13.64 -5.63
N SER A 74 -13.83 13.94 -4.65
CA SER A 74 -13.71 15.28 -4.08
C SER A 74 -12.50 16.01 -4.64
N GLU A 75 -12.49 17.34 -4.58
CA GLU A 75 -11.34 18.17 -4.97
C GLU A 75 -10.04 17.73 -4.27
N LYS A 76 -10.13 17.40 -2.98
CA LYS A 76 -9.01 16.84 -2.19
C LYS A 76 -8.45 15.54 -2.76
N ASP A 77 -9.28 14.73 -3.40
CA ASP A 77 -8.83 13.48 -4.03
C ASP A 77 -8.05 13.79 -5.32
N HIS A 78 -8.51 14.77 -6.10
CA HIS A 78 -7.80 15.23 -7.29
C HIS A 78 -6.45 15.88 -6.94
N GLU A 79 -6.42 16.77 -5.94
CA GLU A 79 -5.19 17.35 -5.40
C GLU A 79 -4.21 16.27 -4.93
N TYR A 80 -4.72 15.28 -4.20
CA TYR A 80 -3.91 14.18 -3.69
C TYR A 80 -3.30 13.32 -4.81
N VAL A 81 -4.11 12.93 -5.80
CA VAL A 81 -3.64 12.15 -6.95
C VAL A 81 -2.60 12.92 -7.76
N ASN A 82 -2.84 14.22 -8.01
CA ASN A 82 -1.90 15.08 -8.71
C ASN A 82 -0.57 15.20 -7.95
N LYS A 83 -0.63 15.39 -6.63
CA LYS A 83 0.57 15.46 -5.79
C LYS A 83 1.38 14.16 -5.81
N ILE A 84 0.72 12.99 -5.75
CA ILE A 84 1.43 11.72 -5.91
C ILE A 84 2.09 11.67 -7.28
N LYS A 85 1.34 11.94 -8.34
CA LYS A 85 1.84 11.93 -9.73
C LYS A 85 3.08 12.79 -9.87
N GLU A 86 3.04 14.05 -9.42
CA GLU A 86 4.17 14.98 -9.48
C GLU A 86 5.40 14.44 -8.75
N ILE A 87 5.24 13.89 -7.55
CA ILE A 87 6.36 13.31 -6.80
C ILE A 87 6.96 12.12 -7.56
N LEU A 88 6.14 11.20 -8.08
CA LEU A 88 6.64 10.04 -8.81
C LEU A 88 7.42 10.46 -10.06
N ILE A 89 6.91 11.45 -10.81
CA ILE A 89 7.60 12.01 -11.99
C ILE A 89 8.93 12.63 -11.60
N ASN A 90 8.96 13.45 -10.54
CA ASN A 90 10.17 14.14 -10.11
C ASN A 90 11.25 13.18 -9.60
N VAL A 91 10.89 12.13 -8.87
CA VAL A 91 11.86 11.10 -8.46
C VAL A 91 12.38 10.32 -9.68
N SER A 92 11.52 9.99 -10.64
CA SER A 92 11.93 9.25 -11.84
C SER A 92 12.83 10.05 -12.80
N LYS A 93 12.79 11.39 -12.80
CA LYS A 93 13.73 12.22 -13.59
C LYS A 93 15.19 11.94 -13.23
N ASP A 94 15.45 11.70 -11.95
CA ASP A 94 16.79 11.53 -11.40
C ASP A 94 17.19 10.06 -11.31
N ALA A 95 16.35 9.13 -11.79
CA ALA A 95 16.71 7.72 -11.91
C ALA A 95 17.86 7.51 -12.93
N PRO A 96 18.75 6.52 -12.71
CA PRO A 96 18.68 5.51 -11.66
C PRO A 96 19.28 5.96 -10.32
N MET A 97 18.77 5.43 -9.21
CA MET A 97 19.34 5.62 -7.87
C MET A 97 19.13 4.42 -6.95
N THR A 98 19.93 4.37 -5.89
CA THR A 98 19.76 3.40 -4.79
C THR A 98 18.44 3.65 -4.04
N TYR A 99 17.99 2.66 -3.27
CA TYR A 99 16.78 2.82 -2.48
C TYR A 99 16.97 3.89 -1.39
N GLU A 100 18.16 3.91 -0.79
CA GLU A 100 18.56 4.82 0.29
C GLU A 100 18.55 6.27 -0.20
N GLU A 101 19.11 6.54 -1.39
CA GLU A 101 19.06 7.85 -2.03
C GLU A 101 17.62 8.27 -2.30
N ALA A 102 16.81 7.42 -2.95
CA ALA A 102 15.40 7.72 -3.26
C ALA A 102 14.57 8.00 -2.00
N TYR A 103 14.77 7.19 -0.95
CA TYR A 103 14.05 7.31 0.32
C TYR A 103 14.51 8.54 1.13
N ALA A 104 15.76 8.97 0.98
CA ALA A 104 16.29 10.16 1.65
C ALA A 104 15.75 11.47 1.07
N ARG A 105 15.26 11.47 -0.18
CA ARG A 105 14.72 12.68 -0.83
C ARG A 105 13.55 13.29 -0.08
N THR A 106 13.49 14.62 -0.09
CA THR A 106 12.44 15.39 0.57
C THR A 106 11.05 15.14 -0.04
N ASP A 107 10.96 15.03 -1.36
CA ASP A 107 9.70 14.73 -2.06
C ASP A 107 9.15 13.35 -1.68
N MET A 108 10.01 12.34 -1.54
CA MET A 108 9.63 10.99 -1.10
C MET A 108 9.19 10.95 0.36
N LYS A 109 9.91 11.65 1.26
CA LYS A 109 9.46 11.84 2.66
C LYS A 109 8.09 12.53 2.71
N ASN A 110 7.86 13.52 1.85
CA ASN A 110 6.57 14.19 1.73
C ASN A 110 5.47 13.28 1.21
N LEU A 111 5.77 12.36 0.26
CA LEU A 111 4.82 11.36 -0.21
C LEU A 111 4.33 10.49 0.95
N VAL A 112 5.27 9.95 1.72
CA VAL A 112 4.98 9.10 2.88
C VAL A 112 4.04 9.81 3.88
N MET A 113 4.33 11.06 4.23
CA MET A 113 3.47 11.85 5.12
C MET A 113 2.09 12.12 4.51
N THR A 114 2.05 12.47 3.22
CA THR A 114 0.79 12.76 2.50
C THR A 114 -0.09 11.51 2.45
N VAL A 115 0.48 10.35 2.15
CA VAL A 115 -0.21 9.05 2.12
C VAL A 115 -0.78 8.69 3.49
N MET A 116 0.01 8.82 4.56
CA MET A 116 -0.48 8.52 5.91
C MET A 116 -1.60 9.47 6.35
N LYS A 117 -1.52 10.75 5.99
CA LYS A 117 -2.58 11.74 6.27
C LYS A 117 -3.86 11.41 5.50
N TYR A 118 -3.74 11.09 4.21
CA TYR A 118 -4.88 10.81 3.34
C TYR A 118 -5.60 9.51 3.75
N CYS A 119 -4.85 8.44 4.01
CA CYS A 119 -5.38 7.12 4.37
C CYS A 119 -5.73 6.97 5.85
N VAL A 120 -5.60 8.02 6.67
CA VAL A 120 -5.57 7.93 8.15
C VAL A 120 -6.77 7.19 8.74
N LYS A 121 -7.98 7.39 8.20
CA LYS A 121 -9.20 6.72 8.67
C LYS A 121 -9.14 5.21 8.44
N LYS A 122 -8.79 4.77 7.22
CA LYS A 122 -8.63 3.34 6.86
C LYS A 122 -7.52 2.70 7.68
N PHE A 123 -6.41 3.42 7.84
CA PHE A 123 -5.25 2.97 8.61
C PHE A 123 -5.63 2.72 10.07
N ARG A 124 -6.28 3.70 10.73
CA ARG A 124 -6.73 3.58 12.12
C ARG A 124 -7.68 2.39 12.31
N TYR A 125 -8.66 2.23 11.42
CA TYR A 125 -9.58 1.09 11.48
C TYR A 125 -8.84 -0.26 11.44
N ARG A 126 -7.84 -0.42 10.56
CA ARG A 126 -7.02 -1.63 10.49
C ARG A 126 -6.14 -1.79 11.73
N LEU A 127 -5.58 -0.70 12.22
CA LEU A 127 -4.74 -0.67 13.41
C LEU A 127 -5.52 -1.09 14.66
N ASP A 128 -6.76 -0.62 14.80
CA ASP A 128 -7.58 -0.94 15.96
C ASP A 128 -8.01 -2.42 15.96
N LYS A 129 -8.20 -3.04 14.79
CA LYS A 129 -8.34 -4.51 14.69
C LYS A 129 -7.09 -5.24 15.18
N LEU A 130 -5.90 -4.80 14.78
CA LEU A 130 -4.64 -5.38 15.26
C LEU A 130 -4.44 -5.17 16.76
N LYS A 131 -4.75 -3.98 17.29
CA LYS A 131 -4.66 -3.70 18.73
C LYS A 131 -5.55 -4.65 19.52
N LYS A 132 -6.80 -4.88 19.07
CA LYS A 132 -7.72 -5.83 19.72
C LYS A 132 -7.17 -7.24 19.77
N ASP A 133 -6.51 -7.71 18.71
CA ASP A 133 -5.85 -9.02 18.72
C ASP A 133 -4.75 -9.09 19.78
N VAL A 134 -3.97 -8.00 19.94
CA VAL A 134 -2.85 -7.92 20.88
C VAL A 134 -3.32 -7.79 22.33
N THR A 135 -4.16 -6.80 22.65
CA THR A 135 -4.55 -6.46 24.04
C THR A 135 -5.38 -7.53 24.75
N GLY A 136 -5.96 -8.47 24.00
CA GLY A 136 -6.76 -9.57 24.56
C GLY A 136 -6.03 -10.91 24.64
N ASN A 137 -4.77 -10.99 24.21
CA ASN A 137 -4.04 -12.25 24.02
C ASN A 137 -2.52 -12.10 24.26
N GLU A 138 -2.10 -11.19 25.14
CA GLU A 138 -0.68 -10.86 25.37
C GLU A 138 0.14 -12.07 25.84
N GLU A 139 -0.50 -13.07 26.42
CA GLU A 139 0.09 -14.33 26.87
C GLU A 139 0.36 -15.32 25.73
N LYS A 140 -0.22 -15.10 24.53
CA LYS A 140 -0.01 -16.01 23.41
C LYS A 140 1.40 -15.83 22.84
N ILE A 141 2.09 -16.94 22.63
CA ILE A 141 3.48 -16.99 22.12
C ILE A 141 3.64 -16.17 20.82
N TYR A 142 2.69 -16.26 19.89
CA TYR A 142 2.76 -15.50 18.63
C TYR A 142 2.57 -13.98 18.82
N ILE A 143 1.80 -13.55 19.84
CA ILE A 143 1.67 -12.13 20.19
C ILE A 143 2.97 -11.63 20.84
N GLN A 144 3.55 -12.41 21.75
CA GLN A 144 4.85 -12.09 22.37
C GLN A 144 5.95 -11.98 21.32
N SER A 145 6.03 -12.93 20.38
CA SER A 145 6.93 -12.87 19.23
C SER A 145 6.81 -11.56 18.44
N PHE A 146 5.57 -11.13 18.14
CA PHE A 146 5.33 -9.85 17.46
C PHE A 146 5.78 -8.65 18.31
N LEU A 147 5.44 -8.64 19.60
CA LEU A 147 5.79 -7.54 20.51
C LEU A 147 7.30 -7.44 20.73
N ASP A 148 7.98 -8.57 20.89
CA ASP A 148 9.43 -8.62 21.06
C ASP A 148 10.14 -8.17 19.79
N PHE A 149 9.68 -8.62 18.62
CA PHE A 149 10.15 -8.07 17.35
C PHE A 149 9.94 -6.55 17.29
N ALA A 150 8.77 -6.04 17.69
CA ALA A 150 8.47 -4.61 17.67
C ALA A 150 9.38 -3.81 18.61
N LYS A 151 9.72 -4.35 19.80
CA LYS A 151 10.67 -3.75 20.76
C LYS A 151 12.08 -3.60 20.18
N THR A 152 12.50 -4.47 19.26
CA THR A 152 13.79 -4.31 18.55
C THR A 152 13.82 -3.09 17.62
N LYS A 153 12.65 -2.57 17.22
CA LYS A 153 12.51 -1.48 16.24
C LYS A 153 12.22 -0.13 16.87
N ILE A 154 11.53 -0.11 18.02
CA ILE A 154 11.17 1.12 18.72
C ILE A 154 11.11 0.87 20.23
N ARG A 155 11.60 1.84 21.02
CA ARG A 155 11.39 1.89 22.47
C ARG A 155 10.05 2.57 22.77
N GLY A 156 9.21 1.93 23.58
CA GLY A 156 7.91 2.47 24.01
C GLY A 156 6.71 1.96 23.20
N ASN A 157 5.62 2.72 23.20
CA ASN A 157 4.35 2.28 22.61
C ASN A 157 4.42 2.24 21.07
N ILE A 158 4.47 1.03 20.53
CA ILE A 158 4.56 0.74 19.08
C ILE A 158 3.38 1.35 18.31
N PHE A 159 2.20 1.48 18.94
CA PHE A 159 0.98 1.96 18.30
C PHE A 159 0.87 3.50 18.25
N LYS A 160 1.85 4.24 18.80
CA LYS A 160 1.82 5.72 18.85
C LYS A 160 2.07 6.35 17.49
N ILE A 161 2.98 5.80 16.69
CA ILE A 161 3.43 6.39 15.43
C ILE A 161 3.01 5.50 14.26
N GLN A 162 2.08 5.97 13.43
CA GLN A 162 1.44 5.20 12.35
C GLN A 162 2.45 4.64 11.33
N ILE A 163 3.42 5.45 10.92
CA ILE A 163 4.46 4.99 10.00
C ILE A 163 5.35 3.91 10.61
N VAL A 164 5.68 4.03 11.88
CA VAL A 164 6.51 3.05 12.58
C VAL A 164 5.78 1.73 12.70
N ILE A 165 4.52 1.72 13.16
CA ILE A 165 3.77 0.47 13.27
C ILE A 165 3.51 -0.17 11.90
N SER A 166 3.26 0.64 10.86
CA SER A 166 3.16 0.10 9.50
C SER A 166 4.45 -0.58 9.06
N ARG A 167 5.62 0.04 9.33
CA ARG A 167 6.92 -0.56 9.03
C ARG A 167 7.14 -1.86 9.81
N VAL A 168 6.90 -1.85 11.12
CA VAL A 168 7.03 -3.04 11.99
C VAL A 168 6.16 -4.18 11.48
N CYS A 169 4.89 -3.92 11.19
CA CYS A 169 3.98 -4.93 10.65
C CYS A 169 4.44 -5.44 9.28
N CYS A 170 4.94 -4.56 8.42
CA CYS A 170 5.44 -4.94 7.10
C CYS A 170 6.64 -5.89 7.20
N GLU A 171 7.59 -5.60 8.09
CA GLU A 171 8.79 -6.42 8.29
C GLU A 171 8.44 -7.75 8.97
N TYR A 172 7.66 -7.71 10.06
CA TYR A 172 7.25 -8.92 10.78
C TYR A 172 6.45 -9.88 9.90
N TYR A 173 5.50 -9.38 9.10
CA TYR A 173 4.71 -10.22 8.19
C TYR A 173 5.61 -11.00 7.20
N ARG A 174 6.70 -10.41 6.70
CA ARG A 174 7.59 -11.10 5.77
C ARG A 174 8.28 -12.31 6.41
N MET A 175 8.60 -12.21 7.68
CA MET A 175 9.24 -13.27 8.46
C MET A 175 8.21 -14.33 8.87
N ALA A 176 7.02 -13.88 9.30
CA ALA A 176 6.02 -14.70 9.96
C ALA A 176 4.97 -15.33 9.02
N LYS A 177 4.87 -14.91 7.75
CA LYS A 177 3.76 -15.30 6.85
C LYS A 177 3.62 -16.81 6.58
N ASN A 178 4.69 -17.57 6.76
CA ASN A 178 4.73 -19.01 6.51
C ASN A 178 4.68 -19.85 7.81
N GLU A 179 4.64 -19.19 8.97
CA GLU A 179 4.60 -19.85 10.27
C GLU A 179 3.23 -20.46 10.52
N LYS A 180 3.19 -21.76 10.78
CA LYS A 180 1.93 -22.51 10.96
C LYS A 180 1.25 -22.21 12.30
N ASP A 181 2.04 -21.86 13.31
CA ASP A 181 1.57 -21.64 14.68
C ASP A 181 0.96 -20.23 14.88
N ILE A 182 1.02 -19.38 13.86
CA ILE A 182 0.47 -18.03 13.90
C ILE A 182 -0.91 -18.03 13.25
N PRO A 183 -1.97 -17.61 13.97
CA PRO A 183 -3.31 -17.58 13.40
C PRO A 183 -3.37 -16.74 12.11
N LYS A 184 -3.92 -17.32 11.02
CA LYS A 184 -4.13 -16.63 9.74
C LYS A 184 -4.82 -15.27 9.90
N LYS A 185 -5.78 -15.17 10.83
CA LYS A 185 -6.50 -13.92 11.16
C LYS A 185 -5.55 -12.82 11.66
N PHE A 186 -4.63 -13.15 12.57
CA PHE A 186 -3.65 -12.21 13.10
C PHE A 186 -2.67 -11.77 12.00
N LEU A 187 -2.12 -12.72 11.23
CA LEU A 187 -1.28 -12.41 10.07
C LEU A 187 -1.99 -11.51 9.05
N ARG A 188 -3.30 -11.68 8.84
CA ARG A 188 -4.11 -10.82 7.97
C ARG A 188 -4.18 -9.39 8.49
N HIS A 189 -4.35 -9.19 9.79
CA HIS A 189 -4.35 -7.84 10.38
C HIS A 189 -2.97 -7.19 10.31
N ILE A 190 -1.89 -7.92 10.62
CA ILE A 190 -0.51 -7.44 10.43
C ILE A 190 -0.28 -7.06 8.96
N LYS A 191 -0.61 -7.93 8.01
CA LYS A 191 -0.48 -7.66 6.56
C LYS A 191 -1.20 -6.38 6.16
N LYS A 192 -2.44 -6.18 6.63
CA LYS A 192 -3.27 -5.00 6.32
C LYS A 192 -2.69 -3.70 6.89
N VAL A 193 -2.07 -3.72 8.08
CA VAL A 193 -1.39 -2.55 8.67
C VAL A 193 -0.03 -2.31 7.99
N GLY A 194 0.69 -3.39 7.67
CA GLY A 194 1.98 -3.35 6.99
C GLY A 194 1.92 -2.95 5.51
N SER A 195 0.76 -3.12 4.86
CA SER A 195 0.61 -2.88 3.43
C SER A 195 0.97 -1.45 3.01
N TYR A 196 0.73 -0.43 3.86
CA TYR A 196 1.04 0.95 3.51
C TYR A 196 2.54 1.19 3.35
N CYS A 197 3.35 0.77 4.33
CA CYS A 197 4.80 0.83 4.24
C CYS A 197 5.32 -0.07 3.11
N GLY A 198 4.75 -1.27 2.95
CA GLY A 198 5.08 -2.18 1.84
C GLY A 198 4.87 -1.54 0.47
N SER A 199 3.69 -0.97 0.24
CA SER A 199 3.34 -0.31 -1.03
C SER A 199 4.17 0.93 -1.29
N LEU A 200 4.43 1.76 -0.27
CA LEU A 200 5.34 2.91 -0.41
C LEU A 200 6.74 2.47 -0.84
N ARG A 201 7.29 1.44 -0.18
CA ARG A 201 8.62 0.90 -0.52
C ARG A 201 8.67 0.36 -1.94
N ASP A 202 7.64 -0.38 -2.35
CA ASP A 202 7.59 -0.97 -3.68
C ASP A 202 7.38 0.10 -4.77
N ILE A 203 6.62 1.17 -4.48
CA ILE A 203 6.50 2.36 -5.35
C ILE A 203 7.86 3.07 -5.47
N THR A 204 8.56 3.32 -4.35
CA THR A 204 9.91 3.90 -4.36
C THR A 204 10.87 3.06 -5.20
N ASN A 205 10.82 1.73 -5.06
CA ASN A 205 11.61 0.80 -5.86
C ASN A 205 11.28 0.84 -7.35
N CYS A 206 10.02 1.10 -7.72
CA CYS A 206 9.61 1.27 -9.10
C CYS A 206 10.19 2.56 -9.69
N VAL A 207 9.96 3.72 -9.05
CA VAL A 207 10.31 5.03 -9.64
C VAL A 207 11.80 5.32 -9.73
N ARG A 208 12.63 4.63 -8.92
CA ARG A 208 14.09 4.80 -8.91
C ARG A 208 14.84 4.03 -9.99
N GLN A 209 14.16 3.16 -10.74
CA GLN A 209 14.79 2.32 -11.75
C GLN A 209 14.88 3.01 -13.10
N GLN A 210 15.95 2.76 -13.84
CA GLN A 210 16.11 3.29 -15.20
C GLN A 210 15.04 2.75 -16.16
N SER A 211 14.64 1.48 -16.00
CA SER A 211 13.64 0.79 -16.84
C SER A 211 12.26 1.42 -16.80
N THR A 212 11.92 2.12 -15.71
CA THR A 212 10.61 2.73 -15.50
C THR A 212 10.61 4.24 -15.79
N LYS A 213 11.77 4.84 -16.02
CA LYS A 213 11.95 6.27 -16.24
C LYS A 213 11.06 6.80 -17.38
N SER A 214 11.03 6.10 -18.52
CA SER A 214 10.21 6.48 -19.68
C SER A 214 8.69 6.42 -19.40
N LEU A 215 8.25 5.66 -18.40
CA LEU A 215 6.83 5.55 -18.04
C LEU A 215 6.28 6.80 -17.36
N PHE A 216 7.15 7.62 -16.77
CA PHE A 216 6.78 8.79 -15.96
C PHE A 216 7.14 10.14 -16.62
N LEU A 217 7.96 10.17 -17.67
CA LEU A 217 8.50 11.43 -18.24
C LEU A 217 7.72 12.00 -19.43
N VAL A 218 6.38 12.03 -19.36
CA VAL A 218 5.52 12.66 -20.39
C VAL A 218 4.68 13.79 -19.83
#